data_AF-A0AAD5ZQ87-F1
#
_entry.id   AF-A0AAD5ZQ87-F1
#
_cell.length_a   1.000
_cell.length_b   1.000
_cell.length_c   1.000
_cell.angle_alpha   90.00
_cell.angle_beta   90.00
_cell.angle_gamma   90.00
#
_symmetry.space_group_name_H-M   'P 1'
#
loop_
_entity.id
_entity.type
_entity.pdbx_description
1 polymer ?
#
loop_
_entity_poly.entity_id
_entity_poly.type
_entity_poly.pdbx_seq_one_letter_code
_entity_poly.pdbx_strand_id
1 'polypeptide(L)'
;MVYYALEFTAEIDGLTNLQPRGGCDDPTYTYYFKLRCENCGEISQKSTCVSLSEEVPLPNGRGTTNLVQKCKLCSRDGTIQMIPGQGKPLTDSQGQSGQYARLMIFDCRGFEPVEFSFGDGWKAESISGETTFEMDLSEGDFADYDEKSECPVGISNLKAVFKVVKKTGDGARAVYR
;
A
#
# COMPACT_ATOMS: atom_id res chain seq x y z
N MET A 1 11.77 5.71 -15.48
CA MET A 1 11.59 4.94 -14.24
C MET A 1 11.29 5.93 -13.15
N VAL A 2 10.14 5.79 -12.52
CA VAL A 2 9.68 6.64 -11.42
C VAL A 2 9.32 5.73 -10.25
N TYR A 3 9.77 6.09 -9.06
CA TYR A 3 9.43 5.36 -7.85
C TYR A 3 8.28 6.06 -7.16
N TYR A 4 7.25 5.31 -6.80
CA TYR A 4 6.10 5.80 -6.06
C TYR A 4 6.07 5.11 -4.69
N ALA A 5 6.07 5.90 -3.62
CA ALA A 5 5.75 5.42 -2.28
C ALA A 5 4.23 5.49 -2.10
N LEU A 6 3.63 4.34 -1.79
CA LEU A 6 2.27 4.30 -1.25
C LEU A 6 2.35 4.59 0.24
N GLU A 7 1.64 5.63 0.65
CA GLU A 7 1.52 6.01 2.05
C GLU A 7 0.07 6.05 2.45
N PHE A 8 -0.21 5.74 3.70
CA PHE A 8 -1.55 5.74 4.24
C PHE A 8 -1.59 6.36 5.63
N THR A 9 -2.76 6.88 5.99
CA THR A 9 -3.07 7.38 7.32
C THR A 9 -4.53 7.08 7.63
N ALA A 10 -4.88 7.12 8.91
CA ALA A 10 -6.23 6.98 9.41
C ALA A 10 -6.33 7.68 10.77
N GLU A 11 -7.53 8.01 11.18
CA GLU A 11 -7.81 8.31 12.58
C GLU A 11 -7.95 6.99 13.32
N ILE A 12 -7.14 6.82 14.37
CA ILE A 12 -7.06 5.59 15.15
C ILE A 12 -7.51 5.91 16.58
N ASP A 13 -8.41 5.09 17.11
CA ASP A 13 -8.88 5.16 18.49
C ASP A 13 -8.68 3.80 19.17
N GLY A 14 -8.00 3.81 20.31
CA GLY A 14 -7.70 2.59 21.10
C GLY A 14 -6.81 1.54 20.43
N LEU A 15 -6.26 1.82 19.24
CA LEU A 15 -5.42 0.88 18.46
C LEU A 15 -4.06 1.48 18.09
N THR A 16 -3.12 0.63 17.70
CA THR A 16 -1.82 0.99 17.14
C THR A 16 -1.34 -0.08 16.16
N ASN A 17 -0.21 0.17 15.51
CA ASN A 17 0.45 -0.76 14.58
C ASN A 17 -0.45 -1.29 13.45
N LEU A 18 -1.31 -0.45 12.88
CA LEU A 18 -2.16 -0.80 11.74
C LEU A 18 -1.30 -1.14 10.51
N GLN A 19 -1.44 -2.35 9.97
CA GLN A 19 -0.67 -2.87 8.83
C GLN A 19 -1.36 -4.09 8.19
N PRO A 20 -0.90 -4.57 7.01
CA PRO A 20 -1.32 -5.87 6.50
C PRO A 20 -1.02 -7.00 7.49
N ARG A 21 -1.85 -8.04 7.50
CA ARG A 21 -1.82 -9.11 8.52
C ARG A 21 -0.45 -9.80 8.64
N GLY A 22 0.19 -10.14 7.52
CA GLY A 22 1.55 -10.71 7.49
C GLY A 22 2.68 -9.67 7.56
N GLY A 23 2.35 -8.40 7.80
CA GLY A 23 3.28 -7.27 7.77
C GLY A 23 3.34 -6.57 6.42
N CYS A 24 4.00 -5.42 6.35
CA CYS A 24 4.06 -4.61 5.12
C CYS A 24 4.78 -5.32 3.96
N ASP A 25 5.68 -6.26 4.27
CA ASP A 25 6.42 -7.07 3.31
C ASP A 25 5.81 -8.49 3.14
N ASP A 26 4.55 -8.69 3.52
CA ASP A 26 3.84 -9.96 3.30
C ASP A 26 3.83 -10.32 1.80
N PRO A 27 4.43 -11.46 1.40
CA PRO A 27 4.50 -11.86 0.01
C PRO A 27 3.11 -12.10 -0.63
N THR A 28 2.11 -12.40 0.20
CA THR A 28 0.76 -12.80 -0.24
C THR A 28 -0.26 -11.68 -0.17
N TYR A 29 0.06 -10.56 0.49
CA TYR A 29 -0.83 -9.41 0.52
C TYR A 29 -0.93 -8.78 -0.87
N THR A 30 -2.17 -8.58 -1.33
CA THR A 30 -2.45 -8.10 -2.68
C THR A 30 -2.83 -6.62 -2.65
N TYR A 31 -2.07 -5.81 -3.36
CA TYR A 31 -2.30 -4.38 -3.50
C TYR A 31 -3.22 -4.11 -4.68
N TYR A 32 -4.32 -3.39 -4.44
CA TYR A 32 -5.26 -2.98 -5.47
C TYR A 32 -5.15 -1.48 -5.72
N PHE A 33 -4.85 -1.09 -6.96
CA PHE A 33 -4.84 0.32 -7.34
C PHE A 33 -5.18 0.56 -8.81
N LYS A 34 -5.66 1.77 -9.12
CA LYS A 34 -5.81 2.24 -10.50
C LYS A 34 -4.52 2.82 -11.03
N LEU A 35 -4.34 2.69 -12.35
CA LEU A 35 -3.16 3.15 -13.07
C LEU A 35 -3.54 4.15 -14.14
N ARG A 36 -2.80 5.26 -14.22
CA ARG A 36 -2.83 6.21 -15.32
C ARG A 36 -1.70 5.91 -16.30
N CYS A 37 -2.02 5.78 -17.59
CA CYS A 37 -1.00 5.61 -18.63
C CYS A 37 -0.23 6.90 -18.86
N GLU A 38 1.10 6.88 -18.72
CA GLU A 38 1.96 8.04 -18.95
C GLU A 38 1.99 8.50 -20.41
N ASN A 39 1.50 7.67 -21.35
CA ASN A 39 1.53 7.96 -22.78
C ASN A 39 0.27 8.67 -23.29
N CYS A 40 -0.90 8.17 -22.89
CA CYS A 40 -2.19 8.62 -23.42
C CYS A 40 -3.11 9.20 -22.34
N GLY A 41 -2.70 9.17 -21.07
CA GLY A 41 -3.48 9.69 -19.94
C GLY A 41 -4.63 8.80 -19.47
N GLU A 42 -4.92 7.69 -20.16
CA GLU A 42 -6.02 6.78 -19.78
C GLU A 42 -5.83 6.22 -18.36
N ILE A 43 -6.87 6.32 -17.55
CA ILE A 43 -6.93 5.69 -16.21
C ILE A 43 -7.63 4.34 -16.33
N SER A 44 -7.08 3.31 -15.72
CA SER A 44 -7.67 1.97 -15.74
C SER A 44 -9.09 1.97 -15.15
N GLN A 45 -10.05 1.44 -15.90
CA GLN A 45 -11.45 1.34 -15.46
C GLN A 45 -11.65 0.42 -14.26
N LYS A 46 -10.81 -0.61 -14.14
CA LYS A 46 -10.77 -1.53 -13.00
C LYS A 46 -9.45 -1.34 -12.26
N SER A 47 -9.47 -1.60 -10.96
CA SER A 47 -8.25 -1.72 -10.17
C SER A 47 -7.43 -2.89 -10.70
N THR A 48 -6.12 -2.68 -10.74
CA THR A 48 -5.13 -3.69 -10.99
C THR A 48 -4.66 -4.24 -9.66
N CYS A 49 -4.42 -5.55 -9.59
CA CYS A 49 -3.84 -6.21 -8.42
C CYS A 49 -2.36 -6.52 -8.66
N VAL A 50 -1.55 -6.43 -7.60
CA VAL A 50 -0.15 -6.90 -7.60
C VAL A 50 0.21 -7.41 -6.21
N SER A 51 0.99 -8.48 -6.12
CA SER A 51 1.56 -8.97 -4.87
C SER A 51 3.08 -9.15 -4.97
N LEU A 52 3.75 -9.25 -3.83
CA LEU A 52 5.19 -9.47 -3.76
C LEU A 52 5.61 -10.87 -4.24
N SER A 53 4.71 -11.86 -4.13
CA SER A 53 4.94 -13.25 -4.59
C SER A 53 4.74 -13.45 -6.10
N GLU A 54 4.10 -12.51 -6.79
CA GLU A 54 3.97 -12.55 -8.24
C GLU A 54 5.32 -12.25 -8.90
N GLU A 55 5.74 -13.13 -9.81
CA GLU A 55 6.89 -12.89 -10.69
C GLU A 55 6.53 -13.22 -12.13
N VAL A 56 6.58 -12.22 -13.00
CA VAL A 56 6.30 -12.33 -14.42
C VAL A 56 7.50 -11.88 -15.27
N PRO A 57 7.80 -12.53 -16.41
CA PRO A 57 8.90 -12.12 -17.28
C PRO A 57 8.70 -10.73 -17.88
N LEU A 58 9.78 -9.96 -18.00
CA LEU A 58 9.74 -8.67 -18.70
C LEU A 58 9.51 -8.85 -20.22
N PRO A 59 8.73 -7.98 -20.90
CA PRO A 59 8.39 -8.15 -22.32
C PRO A 59 9.58 -8.18 -23.30
N ASN A 60 10.67 -7.47 -22.99
CA ASN A 60 11.77 -7.20 -23.94
C ASN A 60 13.18 -7.42 -23.33
N GLY A 61 13.35 -8.29 -22.33
CA GLY A 61 14.64 -8.35 -21.63
C GLY A 61 14.89 -9.57 -20.77
N ARG A 62 15.94 -9.48 -19.94
CA ARG A 62 16.29 -10.45 -18.89
C ARG A 62 15.81 -9.90 -17.55
N GLY A 63 15.12 -10.73 -16.76
CA GLY A 63 14.61 -10.37 -15.44
C GLY A 63 13.09 -10.56 -15.32
N THR A 64 12.62 -10.55 -14.08
CA THR A 64 11.20 -10.63 -13.72
C THR A 64 10.73 -9.29 -13.17
N THR A 65 9.41 -9.11 -13.15
CA THR A 65 8.76 -8.03 -12.41
C THR A 65 7.51 -8.56 -11.71
N ASN A 66 6.88 -7.82 -10.80
CA ASN A 66 5.63 -8.30 -10.18
C ASN A 66 4.43 -8.18 -11.12
N LEU A 67 4.40 -7.16 -11.98
CA LEU A 67 3.31 -6.96 -12.92
C LEU A 67 3.78 -6.41 -14.26
N VAL A 68 3.25 -6.99 -15.35
CA VAL A 68 3.27 -6.43 -16.71
C VAL A 68 1.84 -6.17 -17.14
N GLN A 69 1.54 -4.94 -17.56
CA GLN A 69 0.21 -4.55 -18.02
C GLN A 69 0.28 -3.79 -19.34
N LYS A 70 -0.70 -4.02 -20.21
CA LYS A 70 -0.88 -3.26 -21.46
C LYS A 70 -1.98 -2.21 -21.29
N CYS A 71 -1.73 -0.99 -21.75
CA CYS A 71 -2.73 0.06 -21.77
C CYS A 71 -3.85 -0.31 -22.76
N LYS A 72 -5.10 -0.29 -22.31
CA LYS A 72 -6.25 -0.66 -23.14
C LYS A 72 -6.55 0.34 -24.27
N LEU A 73 -6.07 1.59 -24.15
CA LEU A 73 -6.29 2.63 -25.15
C LEU A 73 -5.19 2.69 -26.22
N CYS A 74 -3.92 2.82 -25.81
CA CYS A 74 -2.80 3.02 -26.73
C CYS A 74 -1.90 1.78 -26.93
N SER A 75 -2.25 0.65 -26.31
CA SER A 75 -1.51 -0.62 -26.41
C SER A 75 -0.06 -0.59 -25.88
N ARG A 76 0.37 0.51 -25.26
CA ARG A 76 1.69 0.63 -24.62
C ARG A 76 1.79 -0.33 -23.44
N ASP A 77 2.90 -1.04 -23.36
CA ASP A 77 3.25 -1.88 -22.23
C ASP A 77 3.87 -1.06 -21.10
N GLY A 78 3.57 -1.46 -19.87
CA GLY A 78 4.17 -0.92 -18.67
C GLY A 78 4.35 -2.00 -17.61
N THR A 79 5.18 -1.69 -16.62
CA THR A 79 5.62 -2.64 -15.60
C THR A 79 5.56 -2.02 -14.22
N ILE A 80 5.30 -2.84 -13.20
CA ILE A 80 5.33 -2.46 -11.80
C ILE A 80 6.15 -3.50 -11.03
N GLN A 81 7.22 -3.03 -10.41
CA GLN A 81 8.04 -3.81 -9.48
C GLN A 81 7.84 -3.30 -8.06
N MET A 82 7.52 -4.18 -7.13
CA MET A 82 7.44 -3.89 -5.71
C MET A 82 8.83 -3.95 -5.07
N ILE A 83 9.07 -3.07 -4.10
CA ILE A 83 10.35 -2.93 -3.40
C ILE A 83 10.08 -3.04 -1.90
N PRO A 84 10.28 -4.24 -1.31
CA PRO A 84 10.04 -4.48 0.11
C PRO A 84 11.10 -3.81 1.00
N GLY A 85 10.89 -3.85 2.32
CA GLY A 85 11.85 -3.42 3.34
C GLY A 85 11.73 -1.95 3.76
N GLN A 86 10.73 -1.24 3.24
CA GLN A 86 10.50 0.18 3.58
C GLN A 86 9.12 0.47 4.17
N GLY A 87 8.22 -0.51 4.16
CA GLY A 87 6.92 -0.41 4.79
C GLY A 87 7.02 -0.34 6.31
N LYS A 88 6.09 0.36 6.94
CA LYS A 88 5.96 0.45 8.38
C LYS A 88 4.48 0.45 8.78
N PRO A 89 4.14 -0.14 9.94
CA PRO A 89 2.83 0.02 10.53
C PRO A 89 2.52 1.49 10.79
N LEU A 90 1.24 1.85 10.71
CA LEU A 90 0.75 3.13 11.18
C LEU A 90 0.56 3.05 12.69
N THR A 91 1.35 3.82 13.43
CA THR A 91 1.26 3.89 14.89
C THR A 91 0.16 4.84 15.34
N ASP A 92 -0.36 4.66 16.55
CA ASP A 92 -1.32 5.57 17.20
C ASP A 92 -0.86 7.04 17.12
N SER A 93 0.39 7.31 17.50
CA SER A 93 0.96 8.67 17.46
C SER A 93 0.95 9.31 16.06
N GLN A 94 1.10 8.49 15.01
CA GLN A 94 1.03 8.96 13.63
C GLN A 94 -0.42 9.22 13.21
N GLY A 95 -1.34 8.31 13.55
CA GLY A 95 -2.77 8.48 13.29
C GLY A 95 -3.33 9.76 13.92
N GLN A 96 -3.04 9.99 15.20
CA GLN A 96 -3.47 11.18 15.93
C GLN A 96 -2.91 12.49 15.36
N SER A 97 -1.68 12.47 14.84
CA SER A 97 -1.05 13.65 14.23
C SER A 97 -1.32 13.80 12.73
N GLY A 98 -2.15 12.92 12.15
CA GLY A 98 -2.44 12.89 10.71
C GLY A 98 -1.22 12.59 9.84
N GLN A 99 -0.18 11.99 10.43
CA GLN A 99 1.03 11.59 9.72
C GLN A 99 0.76 10.32 8.93
N TYR A 100 1.39 10.24 7.76
CA TYR A 100 1.30 9.08 6.89
C TYR A 100 2.41 8.09 7.22
N ALA A 101 2.04 6.81 7.29
CA ALA A 101 2.98 5.70 7.28
C ALA A 101 3.20 5.22 5.84
N ARG A 102 4.43 4.86 5.51
CA ARG A 102 4.77 4.26 4.21
C ARG A 102 4.39 2.79 4.25
N LEU A 103 3.66 2.32 3.24
CA LEU A 103 3.24 0.94 3.13
C LEU A 103 4.15 0.14 2.18
N MET A 104 4.39 0.66 0.98
CA MET A 104 5.14 -0.04 -0.07
C MET A 104 5.78 0.96 -1.05
N ILE A 105 6.83 0.54 -1.75
CA ILE A 105 7.42 1.29 -2.86
C ILE A 105 7.25 0.50 -4.15
N PHE A 106 6.88 1.22 -5.20
CA PHE A 106 6.71 0.68 -6.55
C PHE A 106 7.69 1.37 -7.51
N ASP A 107 8.50 0.60 -8.24
CA ASP A 107 9.19 1.03 -9.46
C ASP A 107 8.23 0.85 -10.65
N CYS A 108 7.72 1.97 -11.14
CA CYS A 108 6.75 2.00 -12.23
C CYS A 108 7.40 2.50 -13.53
N ARG A 109 6.97 1.88 -14.65
CA ARG A 109 7.36 2.28 -16.00
C ARG A 109 6.13 2.29 -16.90
N GLY A 110 5.82 3.44 -17.53
CA GLY A 110 4.71 3.58 -18.46
C GLY A 110 3.34 3.79 -17.80
N PHE A 111 3.25 3.61 -16.48
CA PHE A 111 2.07 3.88 -15.68
C PHE A 111 2.41 4.63 -14.39
N GLU A 112 1.47 5.46 -13.95
CA GLU A 112 1.44 6.14 -12.66
C GLU A 112 0.31 5.52 -11.82
N PRO A 113 0.57 5.00 -10.61
CA PRO A 113 -0.49 4.61 -9.68
C PRO A 113 -1.19 5.85 -9.12
N VAL A 114 -2.52 5.87 -9.17
CA VAL A 114 -3.31 7.09 -8.86
C VAL A 114 -4.33 6.93 -7.74
N GLU A 115 -4.78 5.71 -7.44
CA GLU A 115 -5.83 5.47 -6.47
C GLU A 115 -5.62 4.08 -5.86
N PHE A 116 -5.47 4.00 -4.54
CA PHE A 116 -5.34 2.73 -3.82
C PHE A 116 -6.70 2.34 -3.23
N SER A 117 -7.04 1.06 -3.34
CA SER A 117 -8.25 0.49 -2.75
C SER A 117 -7.86 -0.32 -1.52
N PHE A 118 -8.37 0.09 -0.36
CA PHE A 118 -8.31 -0.72 0.84
C PHE A 118 -9.26 -1.92 0.71
N GLY A 119 -9.01 -2.96 1.51
CA GLY A 119 -9.71 -4.23 1.46
C GLY A 119 -9.48 -5.01 2.74
N ASP A 120 -9.59 -6.32 2.65
CA ASP A 120 -9.38 -7.22 3.78
C ASP A 120 -7.90 -7.44 4.10
N GLY A 121 -7.64 -8.28 5.10
CA GLY A 121 -6.29 -8.73 5.44
C GLY A 121 -5.46 -7.68 6.19
N TRP A 122 -6.10 -6.74 6.89
CA TRP A 122 -5.43 -5.81 7.79
C TRP A 122 -5.48 -6.29 9.23
N LYS A 123 -4.53 -5.79 10.04
CA LYS A 123 -4.55 -5.97 11.48
C LYS A 123 -4.10 -4.71 12.21
N ALA A 124 -4.55 -4.57 13.44
CA ALA A 124 -4.02 -3.62 14.41
C ALA A 124 -3.95 -4.27 15.80
N GLU A 125 -3.24 -3.64 16.72
CA GLU A 125 -3.11 -4.08 18.11
C GLU A 125 -3.76 -3.04 19.02
N SER A 126 -4.33 -3.47 20.15
CA SER A 126 -4.73 -2.51 21.19
C SER A 126 -3.52 -1.72 21.70
N ILE A 127 -3.74 -0.53 22.27
CA ILE A 127 -2.63 0.28 22.85
C ILE A 127 -1.83 -0.50 23.90
N SER A 128 -2.48 -1.40 24.65
CA SER A 128 -1.83 -2.29 25.62
C SER A 128 -1.00 -3.40 24.98
N GLY A 129 -1.24 -3.71 23.69
CA GLY A 129 -0.62 -4.82 22.97
C GLY A 129 -1.19 -6.19 23.34
N GLU A 130 -2.28 -6.24 24.11
CA GLU A 130 -2.85 -7.50 24.62
C GLU A 130 -3.86 -8.14 23.67
N THR A 131 -4.45 -7.35 22.76
CA THR A 131 -5.48 -7.79 21.82
C THR A 131 -5.06 -7.43 20.40
N THR A 132 -5.19 -8.38 19.47
CA THR A 132 -4.97 -8.16 18.03
C THR A 132 -6.31 -8.22 17.32
N PHE A 133 -6.59 -7.23 16.48
CA PHE A 133 -7.81 -7.12 15.70
C PHE A 133 -7.47 -7.38 14.23
N GLU A 134 -8.17 -8.30 13.59
CA GLU A 134 -8.17 -8.45 12.13
C GLU A 134 -9.38 -7.71 11.58
N MET A 135 -9.20 -7.00 10.46
CA MET A 135 -10.21 -6.08 9.94
C MET A 135 -10.24 -6.07 8.41
N ASP A 136 -11.43 -5.85 7.88
CA ASP A 136 -11.66 -5.45 6.50
C ASP A 136 -11.87 -3.94 6.45
N LEU A 137 -11.04 -3.25 5.68
CA LEU A 137 -11.05 -1.80 5.50
C LEU A 137 -11.60 -1.40 4.12
N SER A 138 -12.31 -2.31 3.43
CA SER A 138 -12.94 -2.04 2.13
C SER A 138 -13.96 -0.89 2.18
N GLU A 139 -14.64 -0.69 3.33
CA GLU A 139 -15.60 0.39 3.55
C GLU A 139 -14.96 1.68 4.09
N GLY A 140 -13.69 1.62 4.50
CA GLY A 140 -12.89 2.78 4.94
C GLY A 140 -12.93 3.06 6.45
N ASP A 141 -13.64 2.25 7.23
CA ASP A 141 -13.71 2.31 8.69
C ASP A 141 -13.73 0.92 9.34
N PHE A 142 -13.54 0.91 10.66
CA PHE A 142 -13.64 -0.27 11.52
C PHE A 142 -14.04 0.19 12.93
N ALA A 143 -14.90 -0.56 13.60
CA ALA A 143 -15.28 -0.33 14.98
C ALA A 143 -15.48 -1.66 15.70
N ASP A 144 -14.90 -1.79 16.89
CA ASP A 144 -15.01 -2.97 17.74
C ASP A 144 -14.85 -2.58 19.22
N TYR A 145 -14.82 -3.56 20.12
CA TYR A 145 -14.65 -3.35 21.55
C TYR A 145 -13.56 -4.27 22.11
N ASP A 146 -12.56 -3.70 22.79
CA ASP A 146 -11.52 -4.49 23.45
C ASP A 146 -12.01 -4.94 24.83
N GLU A 147 -12.43 -6.20 24.94
CA GLU A 147 -12.92 -6.79 26.19
C GLU A 147 -11.88 -6.73 27.32
N LYS A 148 -10.58 -6.74 27.01
CA LYS A 148 -9.53 -6.73 28.04
C LYS A 148 -9.30 -5.35 28.64
N SER A 149 -9.38 -4.31 27.82
CA SER A 149 -9.19 -2.91 28.25
C SER A 149 -10.52 -2.19 28.52
N GLU A 150 -11.64 -2.88 28.30
CA GLU A 150 -13.01 -2.38 28.51
C GLU A 150 -13.27 -1.03 27.81
N CYS A 151 -12.77 -0.89 26.58
CA CYS A 151 -12.94 0.34 25.78
C CYS A 151 -13.29 0.05 24.32
N PRO A 152 -14.00 0.98 23.65
CA PRO A 152 -14.20 0.91 22.20
C PRO A 152 -12.88 1.14 21.48
N VAL A 153 -12.74 0.49 20.33
CA VAL A 153 -11.61 0.65 19.42
C VAL A 153 -12.11 0.94 18.01
N GLY A 154 -11.34 1.68 17.22
CA GLY A 154 -11.78 2.00 15.88
C GLY A 154 -10.74 2.62 14.97
N ILE A 155 -11.06 2.57 13.68
CA ILE A 155 -10.34 3.22 12.59
C ILE A 155 -11.35 3.97 11.74
N SER A 156 -11.03 5.20 11.38
CA SER A 156 -11.86 6.01 10.48
C SER A 156 -11.00 6.94 9.64
N ASN A 157 -11.61 7.68 8.72
CA ASN A 157 -10.93 8.68 7.89
C ASN A 157 -9.69 8.14 7.15
N LEU A 158 -9.77 6.87 6.73
CA LEU A 158 -8.71 6.14 6.06
C LEU A 158 -8.39 6.78 4.71
N LYS A 159 -7.10 7.07 4.49
CA LYS A 159 -6.61 7.78 3.30
C LYS A 159 -5.33 7.14 2.82
N ALA A 160 -5.17 7.07 1.51
CA ALA A 160 -3.93 6.65 0.85
C ALA A 160 -3.50 7.66 -0.21
N VAL A 161 -2.19 7.83 -0.37
CA VAL A 161 -1.59 8.70 -1.39
C VAL A 161 -0.36 8.04 -1.99
N PHE A 162 -0.12 8.29 -3.28
CA PHE A 162 1.12 7.96 -3.95
C PHE A 162 2.02 9.19 -4.02
N LYS A 163 3.26 9.09 -3.54
CA LYS A 163 4.26 10.17 -3.62
C LYS A 163 5.46 9.73 -4.43
N VAL A 164 5.95 10.60 -5.31
CA VAL A 164 7.18 10.35 -6.05
C VAL A 164 8.37 10.38 -5.09
N VAL A 165 9.20 9.35 -5.13
CA VAL A 165 10.42 9.23 -4.32
C VAL A 165 11.64 8.97 -5.20
N LYS A 166 12.83 9.24 -4.66
CA LYS A 166 14.10 8.87 -5.29
C LYS A 166 14.60 7.54 -4.74
N LYS A 167 15.19 6.72 -5.61
CA LYS A 167 15.98 5.56 -5.18
C LYS A 167 17.30 6.05 -4.59
N THR A 168 17.47 5.87 -3.30
CA THR A 168 18.77 5.96 -2.62
C THR A 168 19.40 4.56 -2.70
N GLY A 169 20.73 4.48 -2.86
CA GLY A 169 21.45 3.20 -3.11
C GLY A 169 21.20 2.10 -2.08
N ASP A 170 21.60 0.87 -2.42
CA ASP A 170 21.30 -0.37 -1.67
C ASP A 170 21.49 -0.19 -0.15
N GLY A 171 20.38 -0.30 0.58
CA GLY A 171 20.32 -0.16 2.04
C GLY A 171 19.82 1.19 2.57
N ALA A 172 19.59 2.20 1.73
CA ALA A 172 19.10 3.52 2.18
C ALA A 172 17.61 3.76 1.85
N ARG A 173 16.88 4.25 2.87
CA ARG A 173 15.46 4.66 2.81
C ARG A 173 15.19 5.54 1.58
N ALA A 174 14.07 5.33 0.90
CA ALA A 174 13.66 6.20 -0.19
C ALA A 174 13.36 7.59 0.36
N VAL A 175 13.96 8.60 -0.27
CA VAL A 175 13.85 10.01 0.09
C VAL A 175 12.82 10.66 -0.82
N TYR A 176 11.93 11.48 -0.25
CA TYR A 176 10.95 12.25 -1.02
C TYR A 176 11.64 13.14 -2.04
N ARG A 177 11.04 13.25 -3.22
CA ARG A 177 11.54 14.13 -4.27
C ARG A 177 11.23 15.59 -3.98
#